data_AF-X0RFB8-F1
#
_entry.id   AF-X0RFB8-F1
#
_cell.length_a   1.000
_cell.length_b   1.000
_cell.length_c   1.000
_cell.angle_alpha   90.00
_cell.angle_beta   90.00
_cell.angle_gamma   90.00
#
_symmetry.space_group_name_H-M   'P 1'
#
loop_
_entity.id
_entity.type
_entity.pdbx_description
1 polymer ?
#
loop_
_entity_poly.entity_id
_entity_poly.type
_entity_poly.pdbx_seq_one_letter_code
_entity_poly.pdbx_strand_id
1 'polypeptide(L)'
;DLLSIVRKSKCPRKYKRDELVPTIIIHIKRGKDIEKPRPPEPPPAPPPRLVTDEAFKEALSKFSNSQLYHVLAKKKLGTSGTKNQRIERIVNSIYLLAPILDVLRTEELIDLCKLYELHPRGRKPEIIERIVHYFKNYQIKGSKATPKELFSIYEDLSKQNKNAYRDIDIDDKGISLPTMTADFERATKYIFESIFRLTVKIQTPGREEPDGIIKEDNIIIYECKTVLSPPYELPIAHRDQFRRYIKDQYDKLEPHAKTALKCFILISHSYGDKIEDKLAQMKIEPYIPFCLITSSDLKFIAEKWLEEQRDRALPSSLLIFQGFYTRDKLRTKFV
;
A
#
# COMPACT_ATOMS: atom_id res chain seq x y z
N ASP A 1 -29.23 -31.05 -40.39
CA ASP A 1 -27.88 -30.79 -40.91
C ASP A 1 -26.83 -31.07 -39.82
N LEU A 2 -26.24 -32.27 -39.81
CA LEU A 2 -25.37 -32.77 -38.73
C LEU A 2 -24.15 -31.87 -38.45
N LEU A 3 -23.70 -31.13 -39.47
CA LEU A 3 -22.55 -30.22 -39.36
C LEU A 3 -22.82 -29.00 -38.47
N SER A 4 -24.09 -28.57 -38.34
CA SER A 4 -24.46 -27.45 -37.47
C SER A 4 -24.44 -27.86 -36.00
N ILE A 5 -24.83 -29.09 -35.69
CA ILE A 5 -24.81 -29.67 -34.34
C ILE A 5 -23.37 -29.87 -33.85
N VAL A 6 -22.47 -30.36 -34.71
CA VAL A 6 -21.03 -30.52 -34.40
C VAL A 6 -20.37 -29.19 -34.05
N ARG A 7 -20.71 -28.11 -34.78
CA ARG A 7 -20.18 -26.76 -34.50
C ARG A 7 -20.64 -26.24 -33.14
N LYS A 8 -21.93 -26.41 -32.81
CA LYS A 8 -22.49 -25.95 -31.53
C LYS A 8 -21.94 -26.73 -30.33
N SER A 9 -21.69 -28.02 -30.48
CA SER A 9 -21.19 -28.90 -29.43
C SER A 9 -19.65 -28.88 -29.27
N LYS A 10 -18.92 -28.09 -30.06
CA LYS A 10 -17.43 -28.04 -30.08
C LYS A 10 -16.78 -29.42 -30.26
N CYS A 11 -17.47 -30.35 -30.92
CA CYS A 11 -16.96 -31.70 -31.13
C CYS A 11 -15.82 -31.67 -32.19
N PRO A 12 -14.67 -32.33 -31.94
CA PRO A 12 -13.52 -32.28 -32.84
C PRO A 12 -13.84 -32.89 -34.22
N ARG A 13 -13.67 -32.09 -35.28
CA ARG A 13 -13.85 -32.54 -36.68
C ARG A 13 -12.66 -33.39 -37.11
N LYS A 14 -12.75 -34.71 -36.98
CA LYS A 14 -11.70 -35.61 -37.52
C LYS A 14 -12.16 -36.72 -38.45
N TYR A 15 -13.44 -36.84 -38.82
CA TYR A 15 -13.90 -38.03 -39.57
C TYR A 15 -14.92 -37.77 -40.69
N LYS A 16 -15.01 -38.75 -41.62
CA LYS A 16 -15.95 -38.79 -42.76
C LYS A 16 -17.41 -38.80 -42.28
N ARG A 17 -18.36 -38.45 -43.17
CA ARG A 17 -19.78 -38.18 -42.81
C ARG A 17 -20.45 -39.32 -42.04
N ASP A 18 -20.05 -40.56 -42.31
CA ASP A 18 -20.62 -41.78 -41.73
C ASP A 18 -20.12 -42.06 -40.30
N GLU A 19 -19.02 -41.42 -39.89
CA GLU A 19 -18.39 -41.57 -38.56
C GLU A 19 -18.74 -40.40 -37.62
N LEU A 20 -19.46 -39.38 -38.12
CA LEU A 20 -19.86 -38.21 -37.34
C LEU A 20 -20.90 -38.55 -36.27
N VAL A 21 -21.88 -39.40 -36.61
CA VAL A 21 -22.99 -39.73 -35.70
C VAL A 21 -22.49 -40.48 -34.45
N PRO A 22 -21.68 -41.56 -34.56
CA PRO A 22 -21.10 -42.22 -33.39
C PRO A 22 -20.22 -41.29 -32.54
N THR A 23 -19.45 -40.41 -33.20
CA THR A 23 -18.55 -39.46 -32.53
C THR A 23 -19.31 -38.42 -31.71
N ILE A 24 -20.41 -37.88 -32.25
CA ILE A 24 -21.29 -36.94 -31.54
C ILE A 24 -21.91 -37.62 -30.32
N ILE A 25 -22.40 -38.86 -30.46
CA ILE A 25 -22.99 -39.62 -29.35
C ILE A 25 -21.96 -39.85 -28.24
N ILE A 26 -20.73 -40.21 -28.58
CA ILE A 26 -19.65 -40.39 -27.60
C ILE A 26 -19.29 -39.06 -26.92
N HIS A 27 -19.27 -37.96 -27.66
CA HIS A 27 -18.94 -36.64 -27.13
C HIS A 27 -19.98 -36.16 -26.11
N ILE A 28 -21.28 -36.31 -26.44
CA ILE A 28 -22.41 -35.96 -25.57
C ILE A 28 -22.47 -36.90 -24.35
N LYS A 29 -22.28 -38.21 -24.53
CA LYS A 29 -22.24 -39.17 -23.40
C LYS A 29 -21.13 -38.89 -22.39
N ARG A 30 -20.05 -38.23 -22.81
CA ARG A 30 -18.93 -37.84 -21.93
C ARG A 30 -19.18 -36.53 -21.17
N GLY A 31 -20.31 -35.84 -21.39
CA GLY A 31 -20.70 -34.62 -20.69
C GLY A 31 -19.78 -33.42 -20.91
N LYS A 32 -18.87 -33.49 -21.90
CA LYS A 32 -17.88 -32.45 -22.21
C LYS A 32 -18.50 -31.20 -22.84
N ASP A 33 -19.72 -31.31 -23.34
CA ASP A 33 -20.55 -30.22 -23.83
C ASP A 33 -21.19 -29.40 -22.69
N ILE A 34 -21.16 -29.92 -21.46
CA ILE A 34 -21.76 -29.31 -20.26
C ILE A 34 -20.69 -28.89 -19.23
N GLU A 35 -19.42 -29.23 -19.45
CA GLU A 35 -18.32 -28.73 -18.62
C GLU A 35 -18.24 -27.21 -18.72
N LYS A 36 -18.72 -26.52 -17.67
CA LYS A 36 -18.48 -25.09 -17.51
C LYS A 36 -16.98 -24.86 -17.59
N PRO A 37 -16.49 -23.94 -18.44
CA PRO A 37 -15.08 -23.60 -18.46
C PRO A 37 -14.69 -23.21 -17.04
N ARG A 38 -13.68 -23.90 -16.48
CA ARG A 38 -13.14 -23.52 -15.18
C ARG A 38 -12.80 -22.03 -15.26
N PRO A 39 -13.26 -21.20 -14.31
CA PRO A 39 -12.84 -19.82 -14.26
C PRO A 39 -11.30 -19.81 -14.30
N PRO A 40 -10.69 -18.93 -15.12
CA PRO A 40 -9.24 -18.86 -15.21
C PRO A 40 -8.68 -18.73 -13.80
N GLU A 41 -7.70 -19.57 -13.47
CA GLU A 41 -7.03 -19.48 -12.18
C GLU A 41 -6.57 -18.04 -11.97
N PRO A 42 -6.81 -17.45 -10.78
CA PRO A 42 -6.36 -16.11 -10.50
C PRO A 42 -4.85 -16.04 -10.81
N PRO A 43 -4.37 -14.97 -11.46
CA PRO A 43 -2.95 -14.82 -11.69
C PRO A 43 -2.20 -14.99 -10.36
N PRO A 44 -1.04 -15.69 -10.37
CA PRO A 44 -0.28 -15.93 -9.15
C PRO A 44 -0.01 -14.59 -8.46
N ALA A 45 -0.21 -14.56 -7.15
CA ALA A 45 0.00 -13.36 -6.36
C ALA A 45 1.39 -12.79 -6.66
N PRO A 46 1.52 -11.47 -6.94
CA PRO A 46 2.81 -10.88 -7.19
C PRO A 46 3.74 -11.14 -5.98
N PRO A 47 5.03 -11.42 -6.23
CA PRO A 47 5.98 -11.65 -5.15
C PRO A 47 5.97 -10.47 -4.17
N PRO A 48 6.12 -10.73 -2.86
CA PRO A 48 6.07 -9.69 -1.84
C PRO A 48 7.13 -8.61 -2.13
N ARG A 49 6.77 -7.34 -1.91
CA ARG A 49 7.72 -6.24 -2.02
C ARG A 49 8.70 -6.36 -0.87
N LEU A 50 9.94 -6.73 -1.21
CA LEU A 50 11.02 -6.81 -0.22
C LEU A 50 11.47 -5.43 0.28
N VAL A 51 11.11 -4.35 -0.41
CA VAL A 51 11.52 -2.97 -0.11
C VAL A 51 10.25 -2.18 0.19
N THR A 52 10.23 -1.45 1.31
CA THR A 52 9.09 -0.60 1.68
C THR A 52 8.90 0.53 0.67
N ASP A 53 7.68 1.07 0.59
CA ASP A 53 7.38 2.11 -0.39
C ASP A 53 8.23 3.36 -0.15
N GLU A 54 8.54 3.66 1.10
CA GLU A 54 9.35 4.80 1.51
C GLU A 54 10.81 4.60 1.12
N ALA A 55 11.37 3.40 1.33
CA ALA A 55 12.71 3.06 0.89
C ALA A 55 12.82 3.05 -0.64
N PHE A 56 11.75 2.63 -1.33
CA PHE A 56 11.65 2.70 -2.77
C PHE A 56 11.60 4.17 -3.27
N LYS A 57 10.82 5.03 -2.61
CA LYS A 57 10.80 6.47 -2.88
C LYS A 57 12.17 7.10 -2.63
N GLU A 58 12.90 6.70 -1.58
CA GLU A 58 14.25 7.20 -1.32
C GLU A 58 15.20 6.86 -2.48
N ALA A 59 15.22 5.59 -2.92
CA ALA A 59 16.06 5.15 -4.03
C ALA A 59 15.76 5.96 -5.31
N LEU A 60 14.48 6.09 -5.67
CA LEU A 60 14.05 6.80 -6.88
C LEU A 60 14.24 8.32 -6.78
N SER A 61 14.26 8.89 -5.57
CA SER A 61 14.52 10.33 -5.36
C SER A 61 15.90 10.75 -5.86
N LYS A 62 16.87 9.82 -5.86
CA LYS A 62 18.25 10.05 -6.34
C LYS A 62 18.37 10.00 -7.86
N PHE A 63 17.34 9.52 -8.55
CA PHE A 63 17.39 9.42 -10.01
C PHE A 63 17.21 10.81 -10.63
N SER A 64 17.85 11.04 -11.76
CA SER A 64 17.64 12.23 -12.57
C SER A 64 16.26 12.19 -13.26
N ASN A 65 15.78 13.34 -13.73
CA ASN A 65 14.52 13.40 -14.49
C ASN A 65 14.56 12.56 -15.78
N SER A 66 15.73 12.46 -16.41
CA SER A 66 15.95 11.63 -17.59
C SER A 66 15.85 10.15 -17.24
N GLN A 67 16.51 9.70 -16.17
CA GLN A 67 16.45 8.31 -15.71
C GLN A 67 15.02 7.87 -15.42
N LEU A 68 14.26 8.68 -14.69
CA LEU A 68 12.84 8.40 -14.40
C LEU A 68 12.00 8.33 -15.68
N TYR A 69 12.26 9.20 -16.65
CA TYR A 69 11.60 9.16 -17.95
C TYR A 69 11.89 7.85 -18.70
N HIS A 70 13.15 7.42 -18.75
CA HIS A 70 13.55 6.17 -19.40
C HIS A 70 12.92 4.95 -18.73
N VAL A 71 12.88 4.91 -17.40
CA VAL A 71 12.20 3.88 -16.62
C VAL A 71 10.72 3.80 -17.00
N LEU A 72 10.01 4.94 -16.94
CA LEU A 72 8.59 5.00 -17.26
C LEU A 72 8.30 4.55 -18.69
N ALA A 73 9.07 5.05 -19.67
CA ALA A 73 8.92 4.68 -21.07
C ALA A 73 9.13 3.17 -21.30
N LYS A 74 10.21 2.59 -20.76
CA LYS A 74 10.52 1.16 -20.92
C LYS A 74 9.49 0.26 -20.25
N LYS A 75 8.90 0.72 -19.15
CA LYS A 75 7.84 0.01 -18.40
C LYS A 75 6.43 0.30 -18.90
N LYS A 76 6.29 1.08 -19.98
CA LYS A 76 5.02 1.48 -20.59
C LYS A 76 4.08 2.19 -19.61
N LEU A 77 4.65 3.00 -18.73
CA LEU A 77 3.95 3.87 -17.81
C LEU A 77 3.90 5.29 -18.39
N GLY A 78 2.89 6.09 -18.00
CA GLY A 78 2.81 7.50 -18.43
C GLY A 78 4.08 8.27 -18.07
N THR A 79 4.59 9.13 -18.95
CA THR A 79 5.88 9.82 -18.78
C THR A 79 5.76 11.29 -18.38
N SER A 80 4.56 11.88 -18.50
CA SER A 80 4.28 13.27 -18.16
C SER A 80 4.28 13.53 -16.64
N GLY A 81 4.43 14.81 -16.27
CA GLY A 81 4.38 15.29 -14.90
C GLY A 81 5.74 15.67 -14.30
N THR A 82 5.70 16.16 -13.06
CA THR A 82 6.86 16.54 -12.25
C THR A 82 7.70 15.31 -11.86
N LYS A 83 8.93 15.53 -11.37
CA LYS A 83 9.79 14.46 -10.86
C LYS A 83 9.06 13.57 -9.84
N ASN A 84 8.38 14.19 -8.91
CA ASN A 84 7.64 13.53 -7.84
C ASN A 84 6.47 12.70 -8.40
N GLN A 85 5.69 13.25 -9.34
CA GLN A 85 4.63 12.51 -10.02
C GLN A 85 5.15 11.26 -10.75
N ARG A 86 6.34 11.34 -11.34
CA ARG A 86 7.00 10.18 -11.97
C ARG A 86 7.40 9.12 -10.96
N ILE A 87 7.96 9.53 -9.81
CA ILE A 87 8.33 8.63 -8.71
C ILE A 87 7.09 7.90 -8.20
N GLU A 88 6.02 8.62 -7.83
CA GLU A 88 4.75 8.02 -7.38
C GLU A 88 4.23 7.00 -8.39
N ARG A 89 4.25 7.33 -9.68
CA ARG A 89 3.76 6.41 -10.71
C ARG A 89 4.56 5.12 -10.78
N ILE A 90 5.87 5.17 -10.57
CA ILE A 90 6.72 3.97 -10.52
C ILE A 90 6.41 3.17 -9.24
N VAL A 91 6.36 3.82 -8.08
CA VAL A 91 6.11 3.16 -6.79
C VAL A 91 4.71 2.53 -6.75
N ASN A 92 3.71 3.18 -7.33
CA ASN A 92 2.33 2.69 -7.39
C ASN A 92 2.09 1.64 -8.49
N SER A 93 3.11 1.33 -9.29
CA SER A 93 3.04 0.33 -10.37
C SER A 93 3.20 -1.10 -9.85
N ILE A 94 3.01 -2.10 -10.72
CA ILE A 94 3.23 -3.51 -10.40
C ILE A 94 4.72 -3.91 -10.28
N TYR A 95 5.64 -3.01 -10.64
CA TYR A 95 7.06 -3.34 -10.73
C TYR A 95 7.77 -3.20 -9.38
N LEU A 96 8.68 -4.13 -9.10
CA LEU A 96 9.58 -4.07 -7.94
C LEU A 96 10.83 -3.22 -8.24
N LEU A 97 11.60 -2.89 -7.20
CA LEU A 97 12.84 -2.10 -7.34
C LEU A 97 13.85 -2.75 -8.30
N ALA A 98 14.10 -4.07 -8.23
CA ALA A 98 15.05 -4.75 -9.11
C ALA A 98 14.74 -4.56 -10.62
N PRO A 99 13.53 -4.87 -11.12
CA PRO A 99 13.14 -4.59 -12.50
C PRO A 99 13.22 -3.13 -12.93
N ILE A 100 13.14 -2.18 -11.99
CA ILE A 100 13.31 -0.74 -12.26
C ILE A 100 14.79 -0.41 -12.40
N LEU A 101 15.64 -0.88 -11.49
CA LEU A 101 17.10 -0.72 -11.54
C LEU A 101 17.70 -1.35 -12.80
N ASP A 102 17.14 -2.47 -13.27
CA ASP A 102 17.60 -3.12 -14.50
C ASP A 102 17.41 -2.25 -15.77
N VAL A 103 16.59 -1.20 -15.71
CA VAL A 103 16.48 -0.24 -16.81
C VAL A 103 17.71 0.67 -16.91
N LEU A 104 18.39 0.94 -15.79
CA LEU A 104 19.53 1.85 -15.72
C LEU A 104 20.79 1.25 -16.36
N ARG A 105 21.72 2.12 -16.74
CA ARG A 105 23.06 1.74 -17.19
C ARG A 105 23.92 1.32 -15.98
N THR A 106 24.96 0.53 -16.23
CA THR A 106 25.83 0.02 -15.17
C THR A 106 26.52 1.14 -14.41
N GLU A 107 26.91 2.22 -15.11
CA GLU A 107 27.57 3.39 -14.52
C GLU A 107 26.63 4.11 -13.54
N GLU A 108 25.35 4.23 -13.89
CA GLU A 108 24.34 4.86 -13.03
C GLU A 108 24.08 4.05 -11.75
N LEU A 109 24.13 2.72 -11.86
CA LEU A 109 24.02 1.82 -10.70
C LEU A 109 25.26 1.91 -9.81
N ILE A 110 26.46 2.04 -10.41
CA ILE A 110 27.71 2.25 -9.68
C ILE A 110 27.68 3.56 -8.89
N ASP A 111 27.17 4.64 -9.49
CA ASP A 111 27.05 5.93 -8.81
C ASP A 111 26.06 5.88 -7.65
N LEU A 112 24.95 5.14 -7.81
CA LEU A 112 24.03 4.87 -6.70
C LEU A 112 24.71 4.07 -5.58
N CYS A 113 25.52 3.06 -5.92
CA CYS A 113 26.31 2.32 -4.93
C CYS A 113 27.25 3.24 -4.16
N LYS A 114 28.00 4.12 -4.84
CA LYS A 114 28.91 5.07 -4.18
C LYS A 114 28.17 6.00 -3.23
N LEU A 115 26.98 6.48 -3.63
CA LEU A 115 26.17 7.38 -2.81
C LEU A 115 25.76 6.77 -1.47
N TYR A 116 25.51 5.46 -1.43
CA TYR A 116 25.16 4.71 -0.23
C TYR A 116 26.32 3.89 0.34
N GLU A 117 27.56 4.23 -0.05
CA GLU A 117 28.80 3.57 0.43
C GLU A 117 28.81 2.04 0.22
N LEU A 118 28.11 1.57 -0.82
CA LEU A 118 28.07 0.17 -1.24
C LEU A 118 29.23 -0.16 -2.17
N HIS A 119 29.70 -1.41 -2.10
CA HIS A 119 30.76 -1.89 -2.98
C HIS A 119 30.33 -1.84 -4.47
N PRO A 120 31.02 -1.08 -5.34
CA PRO A 120 30.55 -0.79 -6.70
C PRO A 120 30.96 -1.84 -7.76
N ARG A 121 31.78 -2.84 -7.42
CA ARG A 121 32.24 -3.82 -8.41
C ARG A 121 31.31 -5.03 -8.50
N GLY A 122 31.20 -5.60 -9.69
CA GLY A 122 30.45 -6.82 -9.97
C GLY A 122 29.78 -6.75 -11.34
N ARG A 123 29.09 -7.84 -11.71
CA ARG A 123 28.19 -7.84 -12.87
C ARG A 123 26.94 -7.02 -12.52
N LYS A 124 26.28 -6.45 -13.53
CA LYS A 124 25.06 -5.63 -13.34
C LYS A 124 24.00 -6.30 -12.43
N PRO A 125 23.65 -7.60 -12.59
CA PRO A 125 22.69 -8.25 -11.69
C PRO A 125 23.13 -8.27 -10.22
N GLU A 126 24.43 -8.47 -9.94
CA GLU A 126 24.99 -8.49 -8.59
C GLU A 126 24.93 -7.10 -7.95
N ILE A 127 25.16 -6.05 -8.75
CA ILE A 127 25.03 -4.66 -8.29
C ILE A 127 23.56 -4.37 -7.92
N ILE A 128 22.61 -4.77 -8.76
CA ILE A 128 21.18 -4.61 -8.51
C ILE A 128 20.77 -5.34 -7.23
N GLU A 129 21.18 -6.60 -7.08
CA GLU A 129 20.88 -7.40 -5.89
C GLU A 129 21.41 -6.73 -4.61
N ARG A 130 22.64 -6.19 -4.66
CA ARG A 130 23.24 -5.46 -3.53
C ARG A 130 22.45 -4.21 -3.15
N ILE A 131 22.04 -3.42 -4.15
CA ILE A 131 21.21 -2.23 -3.93
C ILE A 131 19.86 -2.64 -3.30
N VAL A 132 19.20 -3.65 -3.85
CA VAL A 132 17.92 -4.14 -3.33
C VAL A 132 18.07 -4.68 -1.90
N HIS A 133 19.13 -5.42 -1.61
CA HIS A 133 19.42 -5.93 -0.28
C HIS A 133 19.65 -4.81 0.73
N TYR A 134 20.37 -3.75 0.33
CA TYR A 134 20.54 -2.56 1.15
C TYR A 134 19.19 -1.89 1.46
N PHE A 135 18.37 -1.65 0.43
CA PHE A 135 17.06 -1.01 0.59
C PHE A 135 16.02 -1.87 1.31
N LYS A 136 16.19 -3.19 1.35
CA LYS A 136 15.34 -4.10 2.14
C LYS A 136 15.40 -3.79 3.63
N ASN A 137 16.58 -3.41 4.13
CA ASN A 137 16.79 -3.11 5.55
C ASN A 137 16.97 -1.60 5.80
N TYR A 138 16.70 -0.77 4.79
CA TYR A 138 16.94 0.66 4.88
C TYR A 138 15.92 1.32 5.81
N GLN A 139 16.43 1.82 6.93
CA GLN A 139 15.62 2.53 7.90
C GLN A 139 15.63 4.01 7.60
N ILE A 140 14.46 4.54 7.29
CA ILE A 140 14.29 5.97 7.14
C ILE A 140 14.21 6.59 8.52
N LYS A 141 15.11 7.53 8.77
CA LYS A 141 15.09 8.31 9.98
C LYS A 141 14.12 9.49 9.78
N GLY A 142 13.21 9.64 10.74
CA GLY A 142 12.45 10.87 10.90
C GLY A 142 13.36 12.06 11.23
N SER A 143 12.81 13.26 11.20
CA SER A 143 13.55 14.46 11.59
C SER A 143 13.87 14.47 13.08
N LYS A 144 14.64 15.48 13.50
CA LYS A 144 14.94 15.73 14.91
C LYS A 144 13.74 16.27 15.71
N ALA A 145 12.62 16.58 15.05
CA ALA A 145 11.41 17.05 15.71
C ALA A 145 10.92 16.04 16.76
N THR A 146 10.39 16.56 17.86
CA THR A 146 9.61 15.77 18.80
C THR A 146 8.25 15.41 18.20
N PRO A 147 7.62 14.31 18.62
CA PRO A 147 6.29 13.95 18.10
C PRO A 147 5.21 15.01 18.33
N LYS A 148 5.35 15.82 19.41
CA LYS A 148 4.45 16.93 19.72
C LYS A 148 4.62 18.11 18.76
N GLU A 149 5.84 18.44 18.34
CA GLU A 149 6.09 19.44 17.29
C GLU A 149 5.60 18.93 15.93
N LEU A 150 5.80 17.65 15.61
CA LEU A 150 5.25 17.07 14.38
C LEU A 150 3.72 17.13 14.35
N PHE A 151 3.07 17.00 15.51
CA PHE A 151 1.62 17.14 15.63
C PHE A 151 1.11 18.54 15.24
N SER A 152 1.85 19.63 15.54
CA SER A 152 1.41 20.97 15.15
C SER A 152 1.37 21.14 13.62
N ILE A 153 2.26 20.47 12.89
CA ILE A 153 2.33 20.49 11.42
C ILE A 153 1.74 19.22 10.77
N TYR A 154 0.93 18.44 11.49
CA TYR A 154 0.48 17.11 11.07
C TYR A 154 -0.19 17.06 9.69
N GLU A 155 -1.03 18.04 9.38
CA GLU A 155 -1.68 18.11 8.07
C GLU A 155 -0.68 18.36 6.95
N ASP A 156 0.33 19.20 7.18
CA ASP A 156 1.37 19.51 6.22
C ASP A 156 2.29 18.31 5.95
N LEU A 157 2.56 17.49 6.97
CA LEU A 157 3.26 16.22 6.82
C LEU A 157 2.51 15.30 5.85
N SER A 158 1.19 15.18 5.99
CA SER A 158 0.36 14.36 5.10
C SER A 158 0.37 14.83 3.64
N LYS A 159 0.59 16.14 3.43
CA LYS A 159 0.74 16.81 2.13
C LYS A 159 2.18 16.81 1.61
N GLN A 160 3.13 16.27 2.38
CA GLN A 160 4.57 16.30 2.08
C GLN A 160 5.10 17.74 1.88
N ASN A 161 4.55 18.68 2.64
CA ASN A 161 4.98 20.07 2.63
C ASN A 161 6.21 20.26 3.52
N LYS A 162 7.40 20.12 2.91
CA LYS A 162 8.68 20.29 3.62
C LYS A 162 8.86 21.67 4.26
N ASN A 163 8.19 22.71 3.75
CA ASN A 163 8.38 24.06 4.25
C ASN A 163 7.80 24.23 5.66
N ALA A 164 6.81 23.40 6.04
CA ALA A 164 6.18 23.45 7.35
C ALA A 164 7.14 23.11 8.50
N TYR A 165 8.28 22.46 8.21
CA TYR A 165 9.32 22.23 9.23
C TYR A 165 9.90 23.53 9.77
N ARG A 166 9.86 24.61 8.99
CA ARG A 166 10.29 25.94 9.45
C ARG A 166 9.37 26.52 10.51
N ASP A 167 8.10 26.13 10.52
CA ASP A 167 7.11 26.57 11.51
C ASP A 167 7.35 25.93 12.88
N ILE A 168 8.21 24.91 12.95
CA ILE A 168 8.68 24.25 14.17
C ILE A 168 10.21 24.37 14.33
N ASP A 169 10.80 25.41 13.76
CA ASP A 169 12.22 25.76 13.88
C ASP A 169 13.21 24.67 13.39
N ILE A 170 12.82 23.87 12.39
CA ILE A 170 13.66 22.86 11.76
C ILE A 170 14.04 23.28 10.33
N ASP A 171 15.34 23.21 10.03
CA ASP A 171 15.84 23.43 8.67
C ASP A 171 15.32 22.38 7.69
N ASP A 172 14.64 22.83 6.64
CA ASP A 172 14.01 21.98 5.63
C ASP A 172 14.98 21.46 4.57
N LYS A 173 16.21 21.99 4.51
CA LYS A 173 17.20 21.59 3.48
C LYS A 173 17.57 20.11 3.53
N GLY A 174 17.57 19.52 4.74
CA GLY A 174 17.87 18.10 4.96
C GLY A 174 16.65 17.17 4.92
N ILE A 175 15.44 17.71 4.77
CA ILE A 175 14.21 16.93 4.86
C ILE A 175 13.88 16.32 3.50
N SER A 176 13.97 14.99 3.41
CA SER A 176 13.60 14.21 2.23
C SER A 176 12.13 13.78 2.27
N LEU A 177 11.60 13.32 1.13
CA LEU A 177 10.23 12.79 1.08
C LEU A 177 10.01 11.62 2.05
N PRO A 178 10.91 10.63 2.13
CA PRO A 178 10.77 9.56 3.11
C PRO A 178 10.81 10.04 4.55
N THR A 179 11.67 11.03 4.88
CA THR A 179 11.70 11.62 6.23
C THR A 179 10.34 12.21 6.60
N MET A 180 9.66 12.89 5.66
CA MET A 180 8.32 13.40 5.92
C MET A 180 7.27 12.31 6.11
N THR A 181 7.36 11.20 5.36
CA THR A 181 6.47 10.05 5.54
C THR A 181 6.68 9.41 6.92
N ALA A 182 7.93 9.19 7.32
CA ALA A 182 8.25 8.69 8.66
C ALA A 182 7.79 9.64 9.77
N ASP A 183 7.89 10.96 9.56
CA ASP A 183 7.42 11.95 10.54
C ASP A 183 5.89 12.03 10.60
N PHE A 184 5.19 11.80 9.49
CA PHE A 184 3.74 11.66 9.48
C PHE A 184 3.31 10.46 10.33
N GLU A 185 3.93 9.29 10.13
CA GLU A 185 3.68 8.09 10.94
C GLU A 185 3.98 8.31 12.43
N ARG A 186 5.11 8.98 12.75
CA ARG A 186 5.48 9.32 14.14
C ARG A 186 4.46 10.23 14.81
N ALA A 187 3.93 11.22 14.08
CA ALA A 187 2.89 12.10 14.59
C ALA A 187 1.56 11.37 14.75
N THR A 188 1.19 10.47 13.82
CA THR A 188 0.01 9.61 13.96
C THR A 188 0.11 8.71 15.19
N LYS A 189 1.29 8.10 15.41
CA LYS A 189 1.56 7.32 16.61
C LYS A 189 1.36 8.15 17.87
N TYR A 190 1.88 9.38 17.91
CA TYR A 190 1.69 10.28 19.06
C TYR A 190 0.21 10.58 19.32
N ILE A 191 -0.61 10.72 18.28
CA ILE A 191 -2.07 10.85 18.43
C ILE A 191 -2.65 9.62 19.12
N PHE A 192 -2.40 8.41 18.61
CA PHE A 192 -2.99 7.20 19.21
C PHE A 192 -2.43 6.88 20.60
N GLU A 193 -1.11 6.97 20.79
CA GLU A 193 -0.46 6.53 22.02
C GLU A 193 -0.46 7.58 23.12
N SER A 194 -0.19 8.85 22.80
CA SER A 194 -0.04 9.89 23.81
C SER A 194 -1.33 10.69 24.03
N ILE A 195 -2.05 11.03 22.95
CA ILE A 195 -3.28 11.82 23.05
C ILE A 195 -4.45 10.92 23.44
N PHE A 196 -4.66 9.82 22.72
CA PHE A 196 -5.75 8.88 23.00
C PHE A 196 -5.40 7.85 24.07
N ARG A 197 -4.14 7.79 24.53
CA ARG A 197 -3.65 6.87 25.57
C ARG A 197 -3.91 5.40 25.25
N LEU A 198 -3.72 5.01 23.98
CA LEU A 198 -3.88 3.65 23.49
C LEU A 198 -2.54 2.92 23.39
N THR A 199 -2.58 1.60 23.47
CA THR A 199 -1.44 0.71 23.30
C THR A 199 -1.18 0.50 21.81
N VAL A 200 -0.07 1.05 21.30
CA VAL A 200 0.29 0.97 19.88
C VAL A 200 1.55 0.14 19.67
N LYS A 201 1.44 -0.93 18.89
CA LYS A 201 2.60 -1.65 18.34
C LYS A 201 2.95 -1.06 16.97
N ILE A 202 4.20 -0.62 16.80
CA ILE A 202 4.73 -0.14 15.52
C ILE A 202 5.37 -1.26 14.68
N GLN A 203 5.57 -0.95 13.40
CA GLN A 203 6.35 -1.77 12.47
C GLN A 203 7.73 -2.11 13.05
N THR A 204 8.09 -3.38 12.95
CA THR A 204 9.45 -3.85 13.21
C THR A 204 10.33 -3.49 12.02
N PRO A 205 11.48 -2.83 12.20
CA PRO A 205 12.34 -2.47 11.08
C PRO A 205 12.72 -3.67 10.20
N GLY A 206 12.64 -3.50 8.88
CA GLY A 206 12.93 -4.56 7.90
C GLY A 206 11.83 -5.62 7.75
N ARG A 207 10.67 -5.46 8.42
CA ARG A 207 9.49 -6.29 8.20
C ARG A 207 8.40 -5.50 7.49
N GLU A 208 7.71 -6.15 6.57
CA GLU A 208 6.50 -5.62 5.94
C GLU A 208 5.33 -5.78 6.94
N GLU A 209 5.17 -4.81 7.83
CA GLU A 209 4.07 -4.69 8.80
C GLU A 209 3.35 -3.35 8.55
N PRO A 210 2.07 -3.21 8.95
CA PRO A 210 1.39 -1.91 8.92
C PRO A 210 2.10 -0.88 9.81
N ASP A 211 1.88 0.40 9.51
CA ASP A 211 2.52 1.52 10.23
C ASP A 211 2.23 1.48 11.73
N GLY A 212 1.04 1.01 12.11
CA GLY A 212 0.85 0.52 13.47
C GLY A 212 -0.41 -0.31 13.70
N ILE A 213 -0.45 -0.89 14.90
CA ILE A 213 -1.51 -1.75 15.38
C ILE A 213 -1.88 -1.32 16.78
N ILE A 214 -3.11 -0.86 16.95
CA ILE A 214 -3.69 -0.58 18.26
C ILE A 214 -4.12 -1.92 18.87
N LYS A 215 -3.68 -2.21 20.09
CA LYS A 215 -3.93 -3.47 20.81
C LYS A 215 -4.58 -3.20 22.16
N GLU A 216 -5.88 -2.93 22.12
CA GLU A 216 -6.74 -2.88 23.30
C GLU A 216 -7.61 -4.16 23.34
N ASP A 217 -8.82 -4.06 23.90
CA ASP A 217 -9.87 -5.08 23.72
C ASP A 217 -10.20 -5.35 22.24
N ASN A 218 -9.98 -4.33 21.41
CA ASN A 218 -10.08 -4.42 19.96
C ASN A 218 -8.70 -4.25 19.34
N ILE A 219 -8.42 -5.06 18.32
CA ILE A 219 -7.25 -4.94 17.46
C ILE A 219 -7.65 -4.14 16.23
N ILE A 220 -6.96 -3.02 16.05
CA ILE A 220 -7.17 -2.11 14.92
C ILE A 220 -5.83 -1.93 14.22
N ILE A 221 -5.82 -2.19 12.91
CA ILE A 221 -4.65 -1.93 12.06
C ILE A 221 -4.79 -0.53 11.50
N TYR A 222 -3.73 0.26 11.44
CA TYR A 222 -3.75 1.53 10.72
C TYR A 222 -2.58 1.68 9.76
N GLU A 223 -2.81 2.47 8.71
CA GLU A 223 -1.83 2.81 7.68
C GLU A 223 -1.94 4.29 7.32
N CYS A 224 -0.78 4.95 7.25
CA CYS A 224 -0.56 6.32 6.88
C CYS A 224 -0.06 6.41 5.44
N LYS A 225 -0.84 7.03 4.55
CA LYS A 225 -0.43 7.26 3.16
C LYS A 225 -0.25 8.75 2.90
N THR A 226 1.02 9.14 2.70
CA THR A 226 1.37 10.43 2.11
C THR A 226 1.37 10.33 0.58
N VAL A 227 0.75 11.28 -0.11
CA VAL A 227 0.68 11.31 -1.57
C VAL A 227 1.31 12.58 -2.15
N LEU A 228 2.23 12.43 -3.10
CA LEU A 228 2.82 13.58 -3.81
C LEU A 228 1.84 14.23 -4.79
N SER A 229 0.75 13.55 -5.11
CA SER A 229 -0.30 14.02 -6.02
C SER A 229 -1.64 13.57 -5.47
N PRO A 230 -2.22 14.35 -4.54
CA PRO A 230 -3.55 14.06 -4.04
C PRO A 230 -4.58 14.09 -5.18
N PRO A 231 -5.67 13.31 -5.06
CA PRO A 231 -6.01 12.50 -3.89
C PRO A 231 -5.38 11.10 -3.87
N TYR A 232 -5.47 10.40 -2.72
CA TYR A 232 -5.06 8.99 -2.64
C TYR A 232 -6.06 8.07 -3.35
N GLU A 233 -5.56 7.26 -4.28
CA GLU A 233 -6.37 6.50 -5.25
C GLU A 233 -6.38 4.97 -5.03
N LEU A 234 -5.82 4.50 -3.92
CA LEU A 234 -5.69 3.07 -3.60
C LEU A 234 -5.08 2.24 -4.76
N PRO A 235 -3.77 2.42 -5.04
CA PRO A 235 -3.02 1.63 -6.03
C PRO A 235 -3.13 0.12 -5.79
N ILE A 236 -3.03 -0.66 -6.87
CA ILE A 236 -3.14 -2.14 -6.80
C ILE A 236 -2.13 -2.73 -5.80
N ALA A 237 -0.90 -2.22 -5.81
CA ALA A 237 0.14 -2.67 -4.89
C ALA A 237 -0.25 -2.54 -3.41
N HIS A 238 -0.91 -1.44 -3.04
CA HIS A 238 -1.37 -1.23 -1.67
C HIS A 238 -2.55 -2.15 -1.33
N ARG A 239 -3.41 -2.50 -2.29
CA ARG A 239 -4.50 -3.47 -2.06
C ARG A 239 -3.94 -4.84 -1.66
N ASP A 240 -2.88 -5.26 -2.34
CA ASP A 240 -2.21 -6.53 -2.04
C ASP A 240 -1.46 -6.47 -0.71
N GLN A 241 -0.82 -5.33 -0.41
CA GLN A 241 -0.19 -5.06 0.89
C GLN A 241 -1.21 -5.16 2.03
N PHE A 242 -2.35 -4.47 1.95
CA PHE A 242 -3.36 -4.47 3.00
C PHE A 242 -3.97 -5.86 3.21
N ARG A 243 -4.19 -6.64 2.14
CA ARG A 243 -4.58 -8.04 2.22
C ARG A 243 -3.58 -8.87 3.03
N ARG A 244 -2.28 -8.71 2.76
CA ARG A 244 -1.22 -9.41 3.51
C ARG A 244 -1.23 -9.03 4.98
N TYR A 245 -1.34 -7.75 5.29
CA TYR A 245 -1.39 -7.27 6.69
C TYR A 245 -2.56 -7.86 7.45
N ILE A 246 -3.77 -7.79 6.87
CA ILE A 246 -4.98 -8.35 7.47
C ILE A 246 -4.82 -9.85 7.73
N LYS A 247 -4.37 -10.59 6.71
CA LYS A 247 -4.19 -12.04 6.82
C LYS A 247 -3.13 -12.42 7.86
N ASP A 248 -1.97 -11.78 7.82
CA ASP A 248 -0.86 -12.06 8.73
C ASP A 248 -1.21 -11.74 10.19
N GLN A 249 -1.95 -10.65 10.44
CA GLN A 249 -2.44 -10.37 11.80
C GLN A 249 -3.52 -11.37 12.22
N TYR A 250 -4.45 -11.74 11.34
CA TYR A 250 -5.50 -12.71 11.67
C TYR A 250 -4.95 -14.11 11.95
N ASP A 251 -3.96 -14.57 11.17
CA ASP A 251 -3.37 -15.89 11.30
C ASP A 251 -2.52 -16.03 12.58
N LYS A 252 -2.00 -14.91 13.11
CA LYS A 252 -1.29 -14.86 14.40
C LYS A 252 -2.20 -14.91 15.63
N LEU A 253 -3.51 -14.74 15.46
CA LEU A 253 -4.46 -14.76 16.57
C LEU A 253 -4.92 -16.18 16.87
N GLU A 254 -4.98 -16.49 18.15
CA GLU A 254 -5.62 -17.71 18.65
C GLU A 254 -7.07 -17.79 18.17
N PRO A 255 -7.63 -19.00 17.93
CA PRO A 255 -8.96 -19.16 17.35
C PRO A 255 -10.07 -18.36 18.05
N HIS A 256 -10.01 -18.26 19.38
CA HIS A 256 -10.98 -17.51 20.19
C HIS A 256 -10.79 -15.99 20.15
N ALA A 257 -9.59 -15.51 19.79
CA ALA A 257 -9.25 -14.09 19.73
C ALA A 257 -9.43 -13.49 18.32
N LYS A 258 -9.77 -14.31 17.31
CA LYS A 258 -9.95 -13.86 15.92
C LYS A 258 -11.00 -12.78 15.72
N THR A 259 -12.02 -12.73 16.58
CA THR A 259 -13.06 -11.70 16.56
C THR A 259 -12.60 -10.37 17.13
N ALA A 260 -11.43 -10.30 17.78
CA ALA A 260 -10.85 -9.07 18.31
C ALA A 260 -10.30 -8.17 17.20
N LEU A 261 -9.99 -8.70 16.02
CA LEU A 261 -9.56 -7.90 14.87
C LEU A 261 -10.78 -7.22 14.22
N LYS A 262 -10.90 -5.89 14.38
CA LYS A 262 -12.16 -5.16 14.11
C LYS A 262 -12.18 -4.32 12.86
N CYS A 263 -11.13 -3.56 12.57
CA CYS A 263 -11.11 -2.65 11.44
C CYS A 263 -9.69 -2.37 10.95
N PHE A 264 -9.61 -1.85 9.72
CA PHE A 264 -8.40 -1.30 9.12
C PHE A 264 -8.61 0.20 8.90
N ILE A 265 -7.85 1.05 9.59
CA ILE A 265 -7.90 2.50 9.42
C ILE A 265 -6.89 2.90 8.36
N LEU A 266 -7.35 3.58 7.31
CA LEU A 266 -6.48 4.24 6.35
C LEU A 266 -6.51 5.74 6.62
N ILE A 267 -5.33 6.35 6.69
CA ILE A 267 -5.11 7.75 7.03
C ILE A 267 -4.36 8.41 5.87
N SER A 268 -4.90 9.49 5.31
CA SER A 268 -4.31 10.20 4.17
C SER A 268 -4.72 11.67 4.22
N HIS A 269 -4.04 12.52 3.47
CA HIS A 269 -4.49 13.91 3.29
C HIS A 269 -5.89 14.00 2.67
N SER A 270 -6.12 13.23 1.60
CA SER A 270 -7.38 13.20 0.87
C SER A 270 -7.54 11.90 0.09
N TYR A 271 -8.75 11.63 -0.39
CA TYR A 271 -9.15 10.39 -1.04
C TYR A 271 -9.90 10.65 -2.34
N GLY A 272 -9.69 9.78 -3.34
CA GLY A 272 -10.40 9.87 -4.61
C GLY A 272 -11.84 9.38 -4.47
N ASP A 273 -12.75 9.93 -5.27
CA ASP A 273 -14.20 9.71 -5.17
C ASP A 273 -14.60 8.23 -5.26
N LYS A 274 -13.77 7.40 -5.90
CA LYS A 274 -14.03 5.96 -6.13
C LYS A 274 -13.32 5.04 -5.14
N ILE A 275 -12.76 5.57 -4.06
CA ILE A 275 -11.98 4.74 -3.13
C ILE A 275 -12.82 3.68 -2.43
N GLU A 276 -14.05 4.00 -2.02
CA GLU A 276 -14.95 3.07 -1.34
C GLU A 276 -15.35 1.92 -2.27
N ASP A 277 -15.64 2.21 -3.55
CA ASP A 277 -15.88 1.19 -4.58
C ASP A 277 -14.67 0.26 -4.74
N LYS A 278 -13.46 0.83 -4.79
CA LYS A 278 -12.22 0.06 -4.92
C LYS A 278 -11.98 -0.82 -3.70
N LEU A 279 -12.30 -0.35 -2.49
CA LEU A 279 -12.21 -1.13 -1.25
C LEU A 279 -13.26 -2.23 -1.20
N ALA A 280 -14.51 -1.95 -1.58
CA ALA A 280 -15.57 -2.96 -1.64
C ALA A 280 -15.25 -4.09 -2.64
N GLN A 281 -14.53 -3.77 -3.72
CA GLN A 281 -14.03 -4.75 -4.68
C GLN A 281 -12.85 -5.59 -4.16
N MET A 282 -12.18 -5.15 -3.08
CA MET A 282 -11.17 -5.94 -2.42
C MET A 282 -11.86 -7.07 -1.65
N LYS A 283 -12.03 -8.22 -2.31
CA LYS A 283 -12.34 -9.47 -1.62
C LYS A 283 -11.17 -9.79 -0.68
N ILE A 284 -11.37 -9.59 0.62
CA ILE A 284 -10.39 -9.87 1.68
C ILE A 284 -11.00 -10.91 2.60
N GLU A 285 -10.21 -11.92 2.94
CA GLU A 285 -10.60 -12.98 3.86
C GLU A 285 -9.56 -13.06 5.00
N PRO A 286 -9.98 -12.88 6.27
CA PRO A 286 -11.34 -12.55 6.72
C PRO A 286 -11.79 -11.15 6.26
N TYR A 287 -13.11 -10.93 6.16
CA TYR A 287 -13.63 -9.58 5.91
C TYR A 287 -13.36 -8.68 7.11
N ILE A 288 -12.78 -7.52 6.84
CA ILE A 288 -12.56 -6.45 7.81
C ILE A 288 -12.99 -5.12 7.17
N PRO A 289 -13.80 -4.31 7.87
CA PRO A 289 -14.19 -3.00 7.38
C PRO A 289 -12.99 -2.04 7.33
N PHE A 290 -12.94 -1.25 6.25
CA PHE A 290 -12.02 -0.11 6.15
C PHE A 290 -12.67 1.15 6.69
N CYS A 291 -11.92 1.85 7.54
CA CYS A 291 -12.23 3.18 8.05
C CYS A 291 -11.30 4.19 7.37
N LEU A 292 -11.87 5.11 6.60
CA LEU A 292 -11.15 6.17 5.91
C LEU A 292 -11.21 7.44 6.75
N ILE A 293 -10.05 7.94 7.17
CA ILE A 293 -9.96 9.19 7.93
C ILE A 293 -8.97 10.13 7.25
N THR A 294 -9.31 11.41 7.15
CA THR A 294 -8.35 12.40 6.66
C THR A 294 -7.40 12.81 7.78
N SER A 295 -6.18 13.24 7.44
CA SER A 295 -5.23 13.78 8.43
C SER A 295 -5.82 14.97 9.20
N SER A 296 -6.60 15.81 8.51
CA SER A 296 -7.28 16.95 9.11
C SER A 296 -8.38 16.55 10.09
N ASP A 297 -9.17 15.53 9.76
CA ASP A 297 -10.20 15.00 10.66
C ASP A 297 -9.58 14.35 11.90
N LEU A 298 -8.53 13.54 11.72
CA LEU A 298 -7.83 12.91 12.84
C LEU A 298 -7.21 13.95 13.78
N LYS A 299 -6.58 14.99 13.23
CA LYS A 299 -6.01 16.10 14.02
C LYS A 299 -7.10 16.79 14.84
N PHE A 300 -8.22 17.12 14.19
CA PHE A 300 -9.33 17.78 14.86
C PHE A 300 -9.87 16.98 16.06
N ILE A 301 -10.02 15.65 15.93
CA ILE A 301 -10.44 14.79 17.06
C ILE A 301 -9.41 14.82 18.18
N ALA A 302 -8.13 14.71 17.83
CA ALA A 302 -7.04 14.69 18.79
C ALA A 302 -6.98 16.00 19.59
N GLU A 303 -7.13 17.14 18.93
CA GLU A 303 -7.21 18.46 19.56
C GLU A 303 -8.42 18.55 20.51
N LYS A 304 -9.60 18.11 20.05
CA LYS A 304 -10.81 18.10 20.89
C LYS A 304 -10.68 17.19 22.10
N TRP A 305 -10.11 16.00 21.94
CA TRP A 305 -9.87 15.07 23.04
C TRP A 305 -8.92 15.66 24.08
N LEU A 306 -7.87 16.36 23.64
CA LEU A 306 -6.96 17.10 24.52
C LEU A 306 -7.62 18.29 25.23
N GLU A 307 -8.67 18.88 24.66
CA GLU A 307 -9.41 19.96 25.32
C GLU A 307 -10.38 19.42 26.39
N GLU A 308 -11.11 18.35 26.06
CA GLU A 308 -12.28 17.91 26.83
C GLU A 308 -12.02 16.74 27.78
N GLN A 309 -11.04 15.86 27.48
CA GLN A 309 -10.86 14.57 28.17
C GLN A 309 -9.38 14.26 28.45
N ARG A 310 -8.60 15.26 28.90
CA ARG A 310 -7.13 15.20 29.08
C ARG A 310 -6.59 13.96 29.80
N ASP A 311 -7.37 13.36 30.70
CA ASP A 311 -6.93 12.26 31.55
C ASP A 311 -7.58 10.90 31.28
N ARG A 312 -8.42 10.79 30.25
CA ARG A 312 -9.09 9.54 29.91
C ARG A 312 -8.48 8.91 28.66
N ALA A 313 -8.37 7.58 28.70
CA ALA A 313 -8.08 6.80 27.51
C ALA A 313 -9.31 6.79 26.60
N LEU A 314 -9.07 6.92 25.29
CA LEU A 314 -10.12 6.82 24.31
C LEU A 314 -10.63 5.37 24.25
N PRO A 315 -11.94 5.12 24.38
CA PRO A 315 -12.47 3.79 24.10
C PRO A 315 -12.19 3.39 22.65
N SER A 316 -11.45 2.30 22.43
CA SER A 316 -11.07 1.84 21.08
C SER A 316 -12.28 1.56 20.16
N SER A 317 -13.45 1.27 20.75
CA SER A 317 -14.71 1.11 20.03
C SER A 317 -15.14 2.36 19.27
N LEU A 318 -14.73 3.56 19.70
CA LEU A 318 -14.99 4.82 18.99
C LEU A 318 -14.18 4.94 17.70
N LEU A 319 -13.17 4.10 17.47
CA LEU A 319 -12.40 4.07 16.23
C LEU A 319 -12.93 3.03 15.22
N ILE A 320 -13.95 2.25 15.60
CA ILE A 320 -14.51 1.19 14.76
C ILE A 320 -15.70 1.73 13.96
N PHE A 321 -15.53 1.78 12.64
CA PHE A 321 -16.54 2.23 11.69
C PHE A 321 -16.13 1.83 10.26
N GLN A 322 -17.09 1.82 9.32
CA GLN A 322 -16.87 1.51 7.91
C GLN A 322 -17.21 2.71 7.02
N GLY A 323 -16.28 3.10 6.14
CA GLY A 323 -16.43 4.20 5.18
C GLY A 323 -15.65 5.45 5.62
N PHE A 324 -16.16 6.65 5.32
CA PHE A 324 -15.53 7.92 5.73
C PHE A 324 -15.87 8.39 7.14
N TYR A 325 -14.82 8.62 7.94
CA TYR A 325 -14.87 9.13 9.30
C TYR A 325 -14.66 10.65 9.29
N THR A 326 -15.76 11.38 9.06
CA THR A 326 -15.78 12.84 8.88
C THR A 326 -16.04 13.59 10.18
N ARG A 327 -15.65 14.87 10.25
CA ARG A 327 -15.89 15.74 11.43
C ARG A 327 -17.33 15.69 11.95
N ASP A 328 -18.32 15.64 11.06
CA ASP A 328 -19.72 15.65 11.47
C ASP A 328 -20.10 14.36 12.21
N LYS A 329 -19.65 13.20 11.70
CA LYS A 329 -19.84 11.90 12.37
C LYS A 329 -19.06 11.82 13.69
N LEU A 330 -17.95 12.55 13.77
CA LEU A 330 -17.09 12.63 14.95
C LEU A 330 -17.74 13.44 16.06
N ARG A 331 -18.34 14.59 15.73
CA ARG A 331 -19.06 15.40 16.73
C ARG A 331 -20.19 14.62 17.40
N THR A 332 -20.81 13.66 16.72
CA THR A 332 -21.89 12.85 17.31
C THR A 332 -21.39 11.70 18.20
N LYS A 333 -20.12 11.31 18.09
CA LYS A 333 -19.54 10.16 18.80
C LYS A 333 -18.60 10.53 19.94
N PHE A 334 -18.03 11.73 19.91
CA PHE A 334 -17.01 12.19 20.86
C PHE A 334 -17.47 13.36 21.74
N VAL A 335 -18.56 14.04 21.35
CA VAL A 335 -19.30 15.04 22.14
C VAL A 335 -20.66 14.46 22.46
#